data_AF-E2NIL1-F1
#
_entry.id   AF-E2NIL1-F1
#
_cell.length_a   1.000
_cell.length_b   1.000
_cell.length_c   1.000
_cell.angle_alpha   90.00
_cell.angle_beta   90.00
_cell.angle_gamma   90.00
#
_symmetry.space_group_name_H-M   'P 1'
#
loop_
_entity.id
_entity.type
_entity.pdbx_description
1 polymer ?
#
loop_
_entity_poly.entity_id
_entity_poly.type
_entity_poly.pdbx_seq_one_letter_code
_entity_poly.pdbx_strand_id
1 'polypeptide(L)'
;MKLKRTLATIMLAACTYAAVAQNAGTPANNKTFFVAKPGTLVSMLTEDEANSVTHLTLTGKLNAIDFKHLRDEFKNLKVLDISNASISTYAGKSGTYPDRFYIYPPNCVPAYAFCQQTSDSTFTGK
;
A
#
# COMPACT_ATOMS: atom_id res chain seq x y z
N MET A 1 26.88 -66.25 -45.41
CA MET A 1 26.89 -64.87 -44.85
C MET A 1 25.90 -64.79 -43.70
N LYS A 2 26.35 -64.46 -42.48
CA LYS A 2 25.50 -64.33 -41.29
C LYS A 2 25.01 -62.87 -41.18
N LEU A 3 23.71 -62.63 -41.28
CA LEU A 3 23.13 -61.30 -41.09
C LEU A 3 22.54 -61.19 -39.68
N LYS A 4 23.31 -60.59 -38.76
CA LYS A 4 22.80 -60.15 -37.45
C LYS A 4 22.18 -58.77 -37.65
N ARG A 5 20.90 -58.61 -37.33
CA ARG A 5 20.25 -57.30 -37.18
C ARG A 5 19.69 -57.20 -35.76
N THR A 6 20.44 -56.50 -34.93
CA THR A 6 20.11 -56.13 -33.55
C THR A 6 18.98 -55.09 -33.58
N LEU A 7 17.91 -55.34 -32.83
CA LEU A 7 16.83 -54.39 -32.56
C LEU A 7 17.37 -53.33 -31.58
N ALA A 8 17.38 -52.06 -32.00
CA ALA A 8 17.69 -50.93 -31.14
C ALA A 8 16.40 -50.43 -30.48
N THR A 9 16.20 -50.76 -29.21
CA THR A 9 15.08 -50.26 -28.40
C THR A 9 15.42 -48.86 -27.93
N ILE A 10 14.73 -47.84 -28.45
CA ILE A 10 14.86 -46.45 -28.01
C ILE A 10 13.91 -46.24 -26.82
N MET A 11 14.46 -46.14 -25.62
CA MET A 11 13.72 -45.73 -24.42
C MET A 11 13.56 -44.21 -24.43
N LEU A 12 12.33 -43.73 -24.58
CA LEU A 12 11.99 -42.30 -24.48
C LEU A 12 11.74 -41.97 -23.01
N ALA A 13 12.69 -41.32 -22.35
CA ALA A 13 12.52 -40.85 -20.97
C ALA A 13 11.67 -39.57 -20.96
N ALA A 14 10.44 -39.67 -20.46
CA ALA A 14 9.58 -38.52 -20.23
C ALA A 14 9.98 -37.82 -18.92
N CYS A 15 10.75 -36.75 -19.01
CA CYS A 15 10.95 -35.83 -17.90
C CYS A 15 9.67 -35.00 -17.72
N THR A 16 8.85 -35.36 -16.73
CA THR A 16 7.70 -34.54 -16.33
C THR A 16 8.21 -33.33 -15.56
N TYR A 17 8.16 -32.16 -16.19
CA TYR A 17 8.38 -30.89 -15.50
C TYR A 17 7.16 -30.62 -14.61
N ALA A 18 7.29 -30.83 -13.30
CA ALA A 18 6.33 -30.31 -12.34
C ALA A 18 6.50 -28.79 -12.27
N ALA A 19 5.57 -28.04 -12.86
CA ALA A 19 5.50 -26.61 -12.65
C ALA A 19 5.09 -26.36 -11.19
N VAL A 20 6.04 -25.89 -10.37
CA VAL A 20 5.73 -25.34 -9.06
C VAL A 20 4.94 -24.04 -9.28
N ALA A 21 3.65 -24.06 -8.95
CA ALA A 21 2.84 -22.85 -8.86
C ALA A 21 3.47 -21.96 -7.78
N GLN A 22 4.19 -20.92 -8.21
CA GLN A 22 4.58 -19.85 -7.32
C GLN A 22 3.28 -19.24 -6.80
N ASN A 23 3.12 -19.17 -5.48
CA ASN A 23 2.03 -18.42 -4.86
C ASN A 23 2.24 -16.95 -5.25
N ALA A 24 1.73 -16.56 -6.42
CA ALA A 24 1.77 -15.20 -6.90
C ALA A 24 0.80 -14.44 -6.01
N GLY A 25 1.30 -13.95 -4.87
CA GLY A 25 0.58 -12.96 -4.09
C GLY A 25 0.10 -11.86 -5.04
N THR A 26 -1.09 -11.32 -4.78
CA THR A 26 -1.67 -10.25 -5.59
C THR A 26 -0.60 -9.20 -5.90
N PRO A 27 -0.33 -8.88 -7.18
CA PRO A 27 0.71 -7.92 -7.54
C PRO A 27 0.52 -6.62 -6.78
N ALA A 28 1.62 -6.07 -6.25
CA ALA A 28 1.60 -4.79 -5.55
C ALA A 28 1.06 -3.69 -6.49
N ASN A 29 -0.05 -3.06 -6.10
CA ASN A 29 -0.54 -1.84 -6.74
C ASN A 29 0.24 -0.63 -6.21
N ASN A 30 1.22 -0.20 -6.98
CA ASN A 30 2.16 0.87 -6.66
C ASN A 30 1.68 2.20 -7.25
N LYS A 31 1.67 3.27 -6.45
CA LYS A 31 1.38 4.63 -6.89
C LYS A 31 2.38 5.62 -6.29
N THR A 32 2.70 6.66 -7.06
CA THR A 32 3.54 7.77 -6.62
C THR A 32 2.82 9.09 -6.91
N PHE A 33 2.72 9.96 -5.91
CA PHE A 33 2.13 11.28 -6.06
C PHE A 33 3.01 12.39 -5.49
N PHE A 34 2.91 13.56 -6.11
CA PHE A 34 3.44 14.81 -5.59
C PHE A 34 2.28 15.65 -5.06
N VAL A 35 2.25 15.86 -3.74
CA VAL A 35 1.21 16.67 -3.09
C VAL A 35 1.71 18.12 -3.03
N ALA A 36 1.29 18.91 -4.02
CA ALA A 36 1.73 20.30 -4.16
C ALA A 36 1.22 21.21 -3.02
N LYS A 37 -0.01 20.94 -2.55
CA LYS A 37 -0.68 21.68 -1.48
C LYS A 37 -1.09 20.70 -0.37
N PRO A 38 -0.80 21.01 0.90
CA PRO A 38 -1.19 20.12 1.99
C PRO A 38 -2.72 20.01 2.10
N GLY A 39 -3.19 18.79 2.35
CA GLY A 39 -4.60 18.43 2.49
C GLY A 39 -5.32 18.14 1.18
N THR A 40 -4.60 17.95 0.06
CA THR A 40 -5.23 17.72 -1.26
C THR A 40 -4.99 16.33 -1.84
N LEU A 41 -4.37 15.40 -1.10
CA LEU A 41 -4.09 14.05 -1.61
C LEU A 41 -5.34 13.36 -2.19
N VAL A 42 -6.46 13.38 -1.47
CA VAL A 42 -7.68 12.67 -1.89
C VAL A 42 -8.25 13.21 -3.22
N SER A 43 -8.02 14.49 -3.54
CA SER A 43 -8.49 15.07 -4.80
C SER A 43 -7.78 14.54 -6.05
N MET A 44 -6.69 13.79 -5.86
CA MET A 44 -5.88 13.22 -6.95
C MET A 44 -6.39 11.85 -7.41
N LEU A 45 -7.37 11.27 -6.72
CA LEU A 45 -7.82 9.89 -6.87
C LEU A 45 -9.34 9.80 -6.66
N THR A 46 -9.96 8.82 -7.29
CA THR A 46 -11.28 8.35 -6.86
C THR A 46 -11.14 7.47 -5.60
N GLU A 47 -12.23 7.28 -4.86
CA GLU A 47 -12.24 6.42 -3.68
C GLU A 47 -11.86 4.96 -4.01
N ASP A 48 -12.36 4.42 -5.13
CA ASP A 48 -12.04 3.06 -5.58
C ASP A 48 -10.55 2.91 -5.93
N GLU A 49 -9.96 3.92 -6.58
CA GLU A 49 -8.53 3.92 -6.86
C GLU A 49 -7.72 3.95 -5.57
N ALA A 50 -8.05 4.83 -4.62
CA ALA A 50 -7.38 4.92 -3.32
C ALA A 50 -7.48 3.60 -2.54
N ASN A 51 -8.67 2.99 -2.52
CA ASN A 51 -8.92 1.69 -1.91
C ASN A 51 -8.04 0.59 -2.50
N SER A 52 -7.77 0.61 -3.81
CA SER A 52 -7.00 -0.42 -4.50
C SER A 52 -5.48 -0.32 -4.29
N VAL A 53 -4.96 0.82 -3.79
CA VAL A 53 -3.52 1.03 -3.60
C VAL A 53 -2.99 0.18 -2.46
N THR A 54 -1.84 -0.46 -2.68
CA THR A 54 -1.13 -1.25 -1.66
C THR A 54 0.22 -0.65 -1.27
N HIS A 55 0.90 0.02 -2.20
CA HIS A 55 2.17 0.69 -1.97
C HIS A 55 2.07 2.12 -2.50
N LEU A 56 2.27 3.09 -1.62
CA LEU A 56 2.11 4.51 -1.95
C LEU A 56 3.39 5.24 -1.60
N THR A 57 3.93 5.98 -2.57
CA THR A 57 5.02 6.94 -2.36
C THR A 57 4.45 8.34 -2.48
N LEU A 58 4.64 9.18 -1.45
CA LEU A 58 4.23 10.58 -1.47
C LEU A 58 5.46 11.48 -1.33
N THR A 59 5.44 12.56 -2.09
CA THR A 59 6.42 13.64 -2.04
C THR A 59 5.69 14.98 -1.90
N GLY A 60 6.42 16.05 -1.55
CA GLY A 60 5.85 17.39 -1.42
C GLY A 60 5.41 17.73 0.00
N LYS A 61 4.20 18.28 0.18
CA LYS A 61 3.71 18.81 1.45
C LYS A 61 2.42 18.11 1.86
N LEU A 62 2.46 17.37 2.96
CA LEU A 62 1.31 16.71 3.58
C LEU A 62 0.83 17.49 4.80
N ASN A 63 -0.39 17.24 5.27
CA ASN A 63 -0.85 17.62 6.61
C ASN A 63 -1.82 16.59 7.20
N ALA A 64 -2.39 16.89 8.36
CA ALA A 64 -3.30 15.98 9.06
C ALA A 64 -4.56 15.59 8.26
N ILE A 65 -4.99 16.37 7.27
CA ILE A 65 -6.10 16.01 6.39
C ILE A 65 -5.68 14.89 5.45
N ASP A 66 -4.48 14.95 4.86
CA ASP A 66 -3.96 13.86 4.02
C ASP A 66 -3.81 12.56 4.81
N PHE A 67 -3.29 12.64 6.05
CA PHE A 67 -3.18 11.47 6.93
C PHE A 67 -4.54 10.90 7.34
N LYS A 68 -5.54 11.76 7.55
CA LYS A 68 -6.92 11.30 7.74
C LYS A 68 -7.36 10.47 6.54
N HIS A 69 -7.06 10.93 5.32
CA HIS A 69 -7.46 10.19 4.14
C HIS A 69 -6.69 8.87 3.96
N LEU A 70 -5.39 8.86 4.26
CA LEU A 70 -4.58 7.63 4.29
C LEU A 70 -5.15 6.58 5.27
N ARG A 71 -5.73 7.03 6.38
CA ARG A 71 -6.41 6.17 7.34
C ARG A 71 -7.76 5.68 6.80
N ASP A 72 -8.55 6.59 6.24
CA ASP A 72 -9.97 6.39 6.03
C ASP A 72 -10.31 5.82 4.65
N GLU A 73 -9.61 6.18 3.56
CA GLU A 73 -9.95 5.74 2.20
C GLU A 73 -8.94 4.75 1.60
N PHE A 74 -7.69 4.69 2.08
CA PHE A 74 -6.67 3.80 1.50
C PHE A 74 -6.71 2.39 2.09
N LYS A 75 -7.85 1.69 2.08
CA LYS A 75 -8.08 0.47 2.89
C LYS A 75 -7.03 -0.64 2.71
N ASN A 76 -6.52 -0.85 1.50
CA ASN A 76 -5.54 -1.91 1.22
C ASN A 76 -4.06 -1.48 1.35
N LEU A 77 -3.78 -0.24 1.74
CA LEU A 77 -2.40 0.26 1.88
C LEU A 77 -1.60 -0.55 2.91
N LYS A 78 -0.45 -1.06 2.46
CA LYS A 78 0.52 -1.85 3.22
C LYS A 78 1.86 -1.15 3.39
N VAL A 79 2.30 -0.39 2.38
CA VAL A 79 3.56 0.36 2.41
C VAL A 79 3.29 1.82 2.08
N LEU A 80 3.73 2.71 2.97
CA LEU A 80 3.68 4.15 2.78
C LEU A 80 5.10 4.70 2.86
N ASP A 81 5.63 5.18 1.73
CA ASP A 81 6.89 5.91 1.68
C ASP A 81 6.60 7.41 1.63
N ILE A 82 6.99 8.11 2.70
CA ILE A 82 6.92 9.57 2.84
C ILE A 82 8.30 10.19 3.09
N SER A 83 9.37 9.46 2.79
CA SER A 83 10.76 9.87 3.07
C SER A 83 11.14 11.20 2.42
N ASN A 84 10.52 11.53 1.29
CA ASN A 84 10.73 12.77 0.53
C ASN A 84 9.52 13.73 0.63
N ALA A 85 8.69 13.59 1.66
CA ALA A 85 7.61 14.52 1.97
C ALA A 85 7.93 15.30 3.25
N SER A 86 7.35 16.50 3.34
CA SER A 86 7.33 17.30 4.56
C SER A 86 5.91 17.33 5.12
N ILE A 87 5.78 17.38 6.45
CA ILE A 87 4.48 17.48 7.11
C ILE A 87 4.31 18.92 7.58
N SER A 88 3.35 19.62 6.98
CA SER A 88 3.00 20.99 7.33
C SER A 88 2.13 21.02 8.59
N THR A 89 2.26 22.10 9.36
CA THR A 89 1.36 22.40 10.48
C THR A 89 -0.09 22.40 10.01
N TYR A 90 -0.99 21.86 10.82
CA TYR A 90 -2.44 22.01 10.65
C TYR A 90 -3.07 22.31 12.00
N ALA A 91 -4.09 23.16 12.02
CA ALA A 91 -4.86 23.47 13.22
C ALA A 91 -6.34 23.47 12.84
N GLY A 92 -7.10 22.52 13.37
CA GLY A 92 -8.49 22.34 12.96
C GLY A 92 -9.10 21.03 13.44
N LYS A 93 -10.36 20.83 13.08
CA LYS A 93 -11.15 19.64 13.42
C LYS A 93 -11.13 18.57 12.32
N SER A 94 -10.64 18.89 11.12
CA SER A 94 -10.70 17.98 9.97
C SER A 94 -9.50 17.03 9.88
N GLY A 95 -8.61 17.04 10.88
CA GLY A 95 -7.47 16.13 10.96
C GLY A 95 -7.85 14.75 11.51
N THR A 96 -6.86 14.02 12.00
CA THR A 96 -6.99 12.63 12.47
C THR A 96 -7.53 12.50 13.91
N TYR A 97 -7.37 13.52 14.75
CA TYR A 97 -7.84 13.55 16.14
C TYR A 97 -9.38 13.54 16.21
N PRO A 98 -10.01 12.62 16.98
CA PRO A 98 -11.46 12.52 17.09
C PRO A 98 -12.14 13.77 17.67
N ASP A 99 -13.18 14.25 16.97
CA ASP A 99 -14.23 15.15 17.45
C ASP A 99 -13.81 16.43 18.19
N ARG A 100 -12.58 16.90 18.00
CA ARG A 100 -12.11 18.14 18.60
C ARG A 100 -11.07 18.87 17.77
N PHE A 101 -10.92 20.14 18.08
CA PHE A 101 -9.86 20.96 17.50
C PHE A 101 -8.51 20.48 18.04
N TYR A 102 -7.55 20.28 17.14
CA TYR A 102 -6.20 19.87 17.50
C TYR A 102 -5.16 20.62 16.67
N ILE A 103 -4.00 20.86 17.27
CA ILE A 103 -2.85 21.48 16.60
C ILE A 103 -1.83 20.40 16.33
N TYR A 104 -1.58 20.17 15.04
CA TYR A 104 -0.62 19.19 14.54
C TYR A 104 0.68 19.96 14.25
N PRO A 105 1.77 19.70 15.01
CA PRO A 105 3.04 20.35 14.77
C PRO A 105 3.65 19.91 13.43
N PRO A 106 4.50 20.75 12.81
CA PRO A 106 5.16 20.41 11.55
C PRO A 106 6.15 19.26 11.75
N ASN A 107 6.37 18.47 10.71
CA ASN A 107 7.30 17.33 10.66
C ASN A 107 7.03 16.23 11.68
N CYS A 108 5.80 16.14 12.21
CA CYS A 108 5.36 15.06 13.07
C CYS A 108 4.26 14.25 12.39
N VAL A 109 4.33 12.91 12.49
CA VAL A 109 3.20 12.06 12.10
C VAL A 109 2.01 12.41 13.00
N PRO A 110 0.83 12.75 12.43
CA PRO A 110 -0.35 13.10 13.21
C PRO A 110 -0.77 12.02 14.22
N ALA A 111 -1.25 12.43 15.40
CA ALA A 111 -1.89 11.50 16.33
C ALA A 111 -3.08 10.79 15.65
N TYR A 112 -3.25 9.49 15.86
CA TYR A 112 -4.30 8.69 15.19
C TYR A 112 -4.20 8.64 13.66
N ALA A 113 -3.01 8.83 13.08
CA ALA A 113 -2.80 8.73 11.63
C ALA A 113 -3.10 7.33 11.06
N PHE A 114 -2.98 6.28 11.86
CA PHE A 114 -3.15 4.89 11.41
C PHE A 114 -4.03 4.05 12.35
N CYS A 115 -4.81 4.71 13.20
CA CYS A 115 -5.79 4.04 14.04
C CYS A 115 -7.01 4.93 14.28
N GLN A 116 -8.14 4.30 14.58
CA GLN A 116 -9.34 4.97 15.06
C GLN A 116 -9.65 4.51 16.47
N GLN A 117 -10.10 5.44 17.31
CA GLN A 117 -10.62 5.12 18.63
C GLN A 117 -12.04 4.57 18.46
N THR A 118 -12.28 3.33 18.89
CA THR A 118 -13.60 2.68 18.81
C THR A 118 -14.33 2.67 20.16
N SER A 119 -13.60 2.91 21.26
CA SER A 119 -14.15 3.15 22.60
C SER A 119 -13.11 3.89 23.47
N ASP A 120 -13.44 4.23 24.72
CA ASP A 120 -12.60 5.02 25.63
C ASP A 120 -11.16 4.51 25.81
N SER A 121 -10.88 3.24 25.51
CA SER A 121 -9.52 2.67 25.59
C SER A 121 -9.17 1.68 24.47
N THR A 122 -10.02 1.54 23.46
CA THR A 122 -9.78 0.62 22.35
C THR A 122 -9.48 1.37 21.07
N PHE A 123 -8.39 0.99 20.41
CA PHE A 123 -7.95 1.54 19.14
C PHE A 123 -7.88 0.43 18.09
N THR A 124 -8.52 0.65 16.96
CA THR A 124 -8.43 -0.24 15.79
C THR A 124 -7.41 0.35 14.83
N GLY A 125 -6.30 -0.36 14.64
CA GLY A 125 -5.25 -0.02 13.68
C GLY A 125 -5.61 -0.42 12.25
N LYS A 126 -4.79 0.05 11.31
CA LYS A 126 -4.87 -0.27 9.89
C LYS A 126 -4.19 -1.60 9.54
#